data_AF-A0A2M9Q6W0-F1
#
_entry.id   AF-A0A2M9Q6W0-F1
#
_cell.length_a   1.000
_cell.length_b   1.000
_cell.length_c   1.000
_cell.angle_alpha   90.00
_cell.angle_beta   90.00
_cell.angle_gamma   90.00
#
_symmetry.space_group_name_H-M   'P 1'
#
loop_
_entity.id
_entity.type
_entity.pdbx_description
1 polymer ?
#
loop_
_entity_poly.entity_id
_entity_poly.type
_entity_poly.pdbx_seq_one_letter_code
_entity_poly.pdbx_strand_id
1 'polypeptide(L)'
;MINEMTRKCRTCKEVKNLTEFTRRPKAPQGREYQCKACRSKARYENGSYLRERFRKHQYRHSSTMLYTDVTINAVLTATKCCYCGDELTREKEHAKQATLDHVYLGHNIDDNVVVCCRSCNTSKGQLHIYDYYQRSARFTDELWHEFVKQFASRYLKHEANEQEIEAWKQGFKEESEEMKQYGA
;
A
#
# COMPACT_ATOMS: atom_id res chain seq x y z
N MET A 1 15.67 46.10 0.72
CA MET A 1 14.47 45.44 1.28
C MET A 1 14.45 44.01 0.75
N ILE A 2 14.86 43.03 1.57
CA ILE A 2 14.73 41.62 1.19
C ILE A 2 13.24 41.33 1.24
N ASN A 3 12.66 40.89 0.12
CA ASN A 3 11.23 40.64 0.00
C ASN A 3 10.84 39.52 0.98
N GLU A 4 10.40 39.88 2.18
CA GLU A 4 10.16 38.99 3.33
C GLU A 4 9.07 37.95 3.08
N MET A 5 8.38 38.03 1.93
CA MET A 5 7.25 37.18 1.61
C MET A 5 7.56 36.04 0.66
N THR A 6 8.71 36.04 -0.03
CA THR A 6 9.02 35.02 -1.05
C THR A 6 10.39 34.38 -0.85
N ARG A 7 10.55 33.16 -1.38
CA ARG A 7 11.77 32.36 -1.29
C ARG A 7 11.90 31.44 -2.49
N LYS A 8 13.13 31.28 -3.00
CA LYS A 8 13.46 30.29 -4.04
C LYS A 8 13.57 28.89 -3.44
N CYS A 9 12.81 27.93 -3.96
CA CYS A 9 12.89 26.54 -3.54
C CYS A 9 14.24 25.93 -3.94
N ARG A 10 14.93 25.25 -3.01
CA ARG A 10 16.21 24.58 -3.31
C ARG A 10 16.08 23.42 -4.29
N THR A 11 14.91 22.82 -4.40
CA THR A 11 14.64 21.64 -5.26
C THR A 11 14.16 22.05 -6.64
N CYS A 12 12.95 22.62 -6.78
CA CYS A 12 12.41 23.02 -8.09
C CYS A 12 12.95 24.36 -8.62
N LYS A 13 13.72 25.10 -7.82
CA LYS A 13 14.30 26.41 -8.18
C LYS A 13 13.29 27.53 -8.47
N GLU A 14 12.00 27.30 -8.33
CA GLU A 14 10.95 28.32 -8.44
C GLU A 14 10.92 29.25 -7.21
N VAL A 15 10.61 30.53 -7.43
CA VAL A 15 10.34 31.50 -6.35
C VAL A 15 8.87 31.38 -5.95
N LYS A 16 8.62 31.13 -4.66
CA LYS A 16 7.27 30.94 -4.10
C LYS A 16 7.08 31.77 -2.83
N ASN A 17 5.84 31.99 -2.44
CA ASN A 17 5.51 32.60 -1.15
C ASN A 17 6.05 31.76 0.02
N LEU A 18 6.44 32.39 1.14
CA LEU A 18 6.92 31.70 2.34
C LEU A 18 5.89 30.75 2.95
N THR A 19 4.60 30.95 2.66
CA THR A 19 3.50 30.05 3.03
C THR A 19 3.59 28.69 2.33
N GLU A 20 4.26 28.61 1.17
CA GLU A 20 4.55 27.38 0.44
C GLU A 20 5.70 26.56 1.05
N PHE A 21 6.26 27.01 2.17
CA PHE A 21 7.34 26.33 2.88
C PHE A 21 6.88 25.93 4.28
N THR A 22 7.33 24.76 4.76
CA THR A 22 6.99 24.28 6.11
C THR A 22 7.65 25.15 7.17
N ARG A 23 6.96 25.41 8.29
CA ARG A 23 7.52 26.11 9.46
C ARG A 23 8.67 25.32 10.05
N ARG A 24 9.82 25.98 10.20
CA ARG A 24 11.01 25.46 10.90
C ARG A 24 11.59 26.58 11.75
N PRO A 25 11.23 26.67 13.05
CA PRO A 25 11.57 27.81 13.90
C PRO A 25 13.08 28.10 13.98
N LYS A 26 13.92 27.07 13.89
CA LYS A 26 15.39 27.19 13.95
C LYS A 26 16.05 27.66 12.64
N ALA A 27 15.29 27.83 11.55
CA ALA A 27 15.84 28.31 10.28
C ALA A 27 15.87 29.85 10.25
N PRO A 28 16.78 30.50 9.50
CA PRO A 28 16.93 31.97 9.51
C PRO A 28 15.66 32.79 9.26
N GLN A 29 14.69 32.28 8.48
CA GLN A 29 13.38 32.92 8.26
C GLN A 29 12.21 32.07 8.81
N GLY A 30 12.46 31.19 9.77
CA GLY A 30 11.44 30.35 10.39
C GLY A 30 10.76 29.34 9.45
N ARG A 31 11.35 29.08 8.28
CA ARG A 31 10.80 28.25 7.19
C ARG A 31 11.89 27.39 6.55
N GLU A 32 11.50 26.24 6.01
CA GLU A 32 12.37 25.36 5.22
C GLU A 32 12.79 26.00 3.89
N TYR A 33 13.88 25.50 3.28
CA TYR A 33 14.33 25.91 1.94
C TYR A 33 13.71 25.07 0.81
N GLN A 34 13.04 23.96 1.15
CA GLN A 34 12.29 23.13 0.22
C GLN A 34 10.80 23.45 0.34
N CYS A 35 10.13 23.71 -0.79
CA CYS A 35 8.69 23.96 -0.80
C CYS A 35 7.91 22.69 -0.43
N LYS A 36 6.68 22.88 0.05
CA LYS A 36 5.75 21.82 0.47
C LYS A 36 5.50 20.80 -0.64
N ALA A 37 5.36 21.25 -1.89
CA ALA A 37 5.18 20.38 -3.05
C ALA A 37 6.37 19.43 -3.25
N CYS A 38 7.59 19.96 -3.33
CA CYS A 38 8.81 19.14 -3.47
C CYS A 38 9.02 18.22 -2.27
N ARG A 39 8.75 18.70 -1.05
CA ARG A 39 8.81 17.87 0.16
C ARG A 39 7.80 16.72 0.08
N SER A 40 6.55 17.00 -0.29
CA SER A 40 5.52 15.98 -0.44
C SER A 40 5.91 14.92 -1.46
N LYS A 41 6.44 15.34 -2.62
CA LYS A 41 6.93 14.44 -3.67
C LYS A 41 8.07 13.55 -3.18
N ALA A 42 9.14 14.15 -2.64
CA ALA A 42 10.28 13.41 -2.12
C ALA A 42 9.88 12.40 -1.02
N ARG A 43 8.94 12.80 -0.15
CA ARG A 43 8.43 11.94 0.91
C ARG A 43 7.62 10.74 0.41
N TYR A 44 6.92 10.93 -0.71
CA TYR A 44 6.16 9.87 -1.35
C TYR A 44 7.12 8.89 -2.04
N GLU A 45 8.09 9.41 -2.79
CA GLU A 45 9.09 8.61 -3.52
C GLU A 45 9.99 7.77 -2.60
N ASN A 46 10.43 8.32 -1.47
CA ASN A 46 11.33 7.61 -0.54
C ASN A 46 10.62 6.76 0.52
N GLY A 47 9.29 6.61 0.44
CA GLY A 47 8.49 5.83 1.38
C GLY A 47 8.33 6.44 2.78
N SER A 48 8.94 7.59 3.10
CA SER A 48 8.76 8.24 4.42
C SER A 48 7.31 8.64 4.70
N TYR A 49 6.50 8.85 3.66
CA TYR A 49 5.06 9.01 3.79
C TYR A 49 4.38 7.73 4.32
N LEU A 50 4.73 6.56 3.77
CA LEU A 50 4.21 5.26 4.19
C LEU A 50 4.63 4.93 5.62
N ARG A 51 5.93 5.13 5.96
CA ARG A 51 6.44 4.95 7.33
C ARG A 51 5.67 5.79 8.34
N GLU A 52 5.43 7.08 8.04
CA GLU A 52 4.64 7.94 8.92
C GLU A 52 3.19 7.44 9.05
N ARG A 53 2.58 7.00 7.94
CA ARG A 53 1.20 6.46 7.93
C ARG A 53 1.08 5.23 8.82
N PHE A 54 1.99 4.26 8.69
CA PHE A 54 1.99 3.04 9.50
C PHE A 54 2.17 3.36 10.98
N ARG A 55 3.17 4.18 11.32
CA ARG A 55 3.39 4.62 12.71
C ARG A 55 2.14 5.29 13.30
N LYS A 56 1.46 6.14 12.54
CA LYS A 56 0.21 6.79 12.97
C LYS A 56 -0.95 5.80 13.11
N HIS A 57 -1.05 4.81 12.23
CA HIS A 57 -2.07 3.77 12.30
C HIS A 57 -1.88 2.90 13.56
N GLN A 58 -0.66 2.41 13.79
CA GLN A 58 -0.29 1.69 15.01
C GLN A 58 -0.66 2.48 16.27
N TYR A 59 -0.39 3.78 16.31
CA TYR A 59 -0.75 4.63 17.46
C TYR A 59 -2.27 4.76 17.64
N ARG A 60 -3.05 4.92 16.57
CA ARG A 60 -4.51 5.15 16.65
C ARG A 60 -5.29 3.88 17.02
N HIS A 61 -4.82 2.73 16.55
CA HIS A 61 -5.52 1.46 16.69
C HIS A 61 -4.88 0.53 17.73
N SER A 62 -3.86 1.01 18.45
CA SER A 62 -3.07 0.21 19.39
C SER A 62 -2.63 -1.13 18.78
N SER A 63 -2.38 -1.14 17.47
CA SER A 63 -2.13 -2.34 16.69
C SER A 63 -0.64 -2.55 16.50
N THR A 64 -0.12 -3.74 16.78
CA THR A 64 1.27 -4.08 16.41
C THR A 64 1.36 -4.20 14.89
N MET A 65 2.16 -3.34 14.26
CA MET A 65 2.48 -3.40 12.84
C MET A 65 3.93 -3.85 12.66
N LEU A 66 4.12 -5.02 12.05
CA LEU A 66 5.42 -5.60 11.77
C LEU A 66 5.73 -5.52 10.27
N TYR A 67 5.47 -4.35 9.68
CA TYR A 67 5.85 -4.11 8.30
C TYR A 67 7.31 -3.67 8.21
N THR A 68 8.08 -4.33 7.36
CA THR A 68 9.48 -3.97 7.12
C THR A 68 9.63 -3.09 5.87
N ASP A 69 10.88 -2.74 5.56
CA ASP A 69 11.24 -2.06 4.32
C ASP A 69 10.87 -2.86 3.07
N VAL A 70 10.71 -4.19 3.19
CA VAL A 70 10.22 -5.05 2.10
C VAL A 70 8.82 -4.63 1.68
N THR A 71 7.89 -4.48 2.63
CA THR A 71 6.51 -4.05 2.34
C THR A 71 6.46 -2.64 1.77
N ILE A 72 7.28 -1.72 2.29
CA ILE A 72 7.37 -0.35 1.77
C ILE A 72 7.84 -0.39 0.31
N ASN A 73 8.91 -1.14 0.03
CA ASN A 73 9.45 -1.28 -1.32
C ASN A 73 8.45 -1.93 -2.26
N ALA A 74 7.76 -2.99 -1.84
CA ALA A 74 6.70 -3.64 -2.61
C ALA A 74 5.63 -2.63 -3.03
N VAL A 75 5.16 -1.77 -2.10
CA VAL A 75 4.23 -0.69 -2.46
C VAL A 75 4.87 0.23 -3.48
N LEU A 76 6.11 0.70 -3.27
CA LEU A 76 6.79 1.70 -4.10
C LEU A 76 7.18 1.21 -5.50
N THR A 77 7.36 -0.09 -5.70
CA THR A 77 7.80 -0.67 -6.98
C THR A 77 6.68 -1.37 -7.74
N ALA A 78 5.57 -1.72 -7.10
CA ALA A 78 4.46 -2.39 -7.77
C ALA A 78 3.93 -1.58 -8.96
N THR A 79 3.78 -2.27 -10.09
CA THR A 79 3.25 -1.70 -11.34
C THR A 79 1.84 -2.19 -11.65
N LYS A 80 1.42 -3.33 -11.08
CA LYS A 80 0.10 -3.93 -11.31
C LYS A 80 -0.57 -4.31 -9.99
N CYS A 81 -1.90 -4.24 -9.97
CA CYS A 81 -2.72 -4.71 -8.87
C CYS A 81 -2.70 -6.24 -8.80
N CYS A 82 -2.42 -6.83 -7.63
CA CYS A 82 -2.44 -8.28 -7.48
C CYS A 82 -3.82 -8.93 -7.73
N TYR A 83 -4.90 -8.14 -7.63
CA TYR A 83 -6.27 -8.64 -7.79
C TYR A 83 -6.80 -8.53 -9.21
N CYS A 84 -6.85 -7.32 -9.74
CA CYS A 84 -7.46 -7.06 -11.04
C CYS A 84 -6.45 -6.95 -12.20
N GLY A 85 -5.15 -7.05 -11.93
CA GLY A 85 -4.09 -6.92 -12.94
C GLY A 85 -3.87 -5.51 -13.50
N ASP A 86 -4.77 -4.57 -13.23
CA ASP A 86 -4.68 -3.19 -13.72
C ASP A 86 -3.39 -2.49 -13.28
N GLU A 87 -2.90 -1.59 -14.13
CA GLU A 87 -1.75 -0.75 -13.83
C GLU A 87 -2.01 0.16 -12.62
N LEU A 88 -1.00 0.25 -11.76
CA LEU A 88 -1.02 1.06 -10.55
C LEU A 88 -0.46 2.45 -10.84
N THR A 89 -1.13 3.43 -10.26
CA THR A 89 -0.73 4.83 -10.30
C THR A 89 -0.13 5.26 -8.97
N ARG A 90 0.72 6.29 -9.04
CA ARG A 90 1.31 6.95 -7.86
C ARG A 90 0.53 8.18 -7.39
N GLU A 91 -0.55 8.49 -8.08
CA GLU A 91 -1.42 9.61 -7.75
C GLU A 91 -2.20 9.32 -6.46
N LYS A 92 -2.25 10.32 -5.59
CA LYS A 92 -2.97 10.20 -4.32
C LYS A 92 -4.47 10.19 -4.58
N GLU A 93 -5.19 9.39 -3.81
CA GLU A 93 -6.66 9.29 -3.80
C GLU A 93 -7.27 8.72 -5.08
N HIS A 94 -6.45 8.41 -6.09
CA HIS A 94 -6.87 7.78 -7.33
C HIS A 94 -7.33 6.32 -7.10
N ALA A 95 -8.31 5.84 -7.88
CA ALA A 95 -8.83 4.47 -7.78
C ALA A 95 -7.76 3.40 -8.03
N LYS A 96 -6.77 3.73 -8.86
CA LYS A 96 -5.60 2.89 -9.17
C LYS A 96 -4.40 3.16 -8.27
N GLN A 97 -4.53 3.93 -7.19
CA GLN A 97 -3.44 4.15 -6.25
C GLN A 97 -2.99 2.82 -5.64
N ALA A 98 -1.68 2.56 -5.60
CA ALA A 98 -1.13 1.41 -4.88
C ALA A 98 -1.41 1.50 -3.36
N THR A 99 -1.98 0.45 -2.79
CA THR A 99 -2.33 0.31 -1.37
C THR A 99 -1.92 -1.06 -0.84
N LEU A 100 -2.00 -1.24 0.48
CA LEU A 100 -1.84 -2.55 1.12
C LEU A 100 -3.20 -3.06 1.55
N ASP A 101 -3.50 -4.29 1.15
CA ASP A 101 -4.66 -5.05 1.62
C ASP A 101 -4.20 -6.23 2.47
N HIS A 102 -5.05 -6.63 3.42
CA HIS A 102 -4.84 -7.79 4.26
C HIS A 102 -5.57 -9.00 3.66
N VAL A 103 -4.85 -10.08 3.42
CA VAL A 103 -5.47 -11.35 3.03
C VAL A 103 -6.30 -11.89 4.18
N TYR A 104 -5.68 -12.02 5.36
CA TYR A 104 -6.35 -12.31 6.63
C TYR A 104 -6.42 -11.08 7.53
N LEU A 105 -7.58 -10.78 8.09
CA LEU A 105 -7.80 -9.58 8.90
C LEU A 105 -7.05 -9.65 10.24
N GLY A 106 -6.68 -8.48 10.79
CA GLY A 106 -6.03 -8.40 12.11
C GLY A 106 -4.53 -8.71 12.15
N HIS A 107 -3.96 -9.27 11.07
CA HIS A 107 -2.54 -9.65 11.01
C HIS A 107 -1.71 -8.62 10.22
N ASN A 108 -1.10 -7.65 10.92
CA ASN A 108 -0.28 -6.60 10.29
C ASN A 108 1.18 -7.05 10.11
N ILE A 109 1.42 -8.10 9.31
CA ILE A 109 2.76 -8.64 8.99
C ILE A 109 3.01 -8.63 7.48
N ASP A 110 4.28 -8.60 7.08
CA ASP A 110 4.69 -8.58 5.66
C ASP A 110 4.08 -9.73 4.84
N ASP A 111 4.04 -10.95 5.40
CA ASP A 111 3.59 -12.15 4.68
C ASP A 111 2.08 -12.16 4.41
N ASN A 112 1.30 -11.41 5.19
CA ASN A 112 -0.16 -11.38 5.08
C ASN A 112 -0.69 -10.21 4.23
N VAL A 113 0.15 -9.23 3.91
CA VAL A 113 -0.27 -8.07 3.12
C VAL A 113 0.10 -8.20 1.65
N VAL A 114 -0.76 -7.67 0.79
CA VAL A 114 -0.53 -7.62 -0.66
C VAL A 114 -0.73 -6.22 -1.21
N VAL A 115 -0.03 -5.92 -2.29
CA VAL A 115 -0.17 -4.63 -2.98
C VAL A 115 -1.29 -4.71 -4.01
N CYS A 116 -2.33 -3.93 -3.78
CA CYS A 116 -3.46 -3.83 -4.71
C CYS A 116 -3.90 -2.38 -4.90
N CYS A 117 -4.72 -2.13 -5.91
CA CYS A 117 -5.27 -0.80 -6.13
C CYS A 117 -6.31 -0.43 -5.07
N ARG A 118 -6.45 0.86 -4.78
CA ARG A 118 -7.42 1.40 -3.82
C ARG A 118 -8.85 0.89 -4.05
N SER A 119 -9.28 0.81 -5.32
CA SER A 119 -10.63 0.32 -5.66
C SER A 119 -10.85 -1.14 -5.25
N CYS A 120 -9.87 -2.03 -5.52
CA CYS A 120 -9.98 -3.43 -5.13
C CYS A 120 -9.94 -3.58 -3.60
N ASN A 121 -8.99 -2.94 -2.91
CA ASN A 121 -8.89 -2.93 -1.45
C ASN A 121 -10.23 -2.53 -0.79
N THR A 122 -10.77 -1.39 -1.22
CA THR A 122 -12.07 -0.89 -0.73
C THR A 122 -13.19 -1.88 -1.00
N SER A 123 -13.22 -2.45 -2.21
CA SER A 123 -14.28 -3.39 -2.61
C SER A 123 -14.15 -4.76 -1.94
N LYS A 124 -12.95 -5.19 -1.53
CA LYS A 124 -12.74 -6.44 -0.80
C LYS A 124 -13.27 -6.29 0.61
N GLY A 125 -12.90 -5.19 1.28
CA GLY A 125 -13.36 -4.89 2.62
C GLY A 125 -12.98 -6.02 3.59
N GLN A 126 -13.97 -6.78 4.04
CA GLN A 126 -13.78 -7.92 4.96
C GLN A 126 -14.05 -9.27 4.30
N LEU A 127 -14.28 -9.30 2.97
CA LEU A 127 -14.50 -10.56 2.26
C LEU A 127 -13.28 -11.47 2.37
N HIS A 128 -13.57 -12.76 2.54
CA HIS A 128 -12.58 -13.80 2.38
C HIS A 128 -11.99 -13.75 0.96
N ILE A 129 -10.71 -14.06 0.84
CA ILE A 129 -10.02 -13.85 -0.44
C ILE A 129 -10.58 -14.72 -1.55
N TYR A 130 -10.97 -15.95 -1.24
CA TYR A 130 -11.61 -16.84 -2.19
C TYR A 130 -12.92 -16.24 -2.71
N ASP A 131 -13.82 -15.86 -1.81
CA ASP A 131 -15.10 -15.22 -2.17
C ASP A 131 -14.93 -13.94 -2.98
N TYR A 132 -13.88 -13.17 -2.68
CA TYR A 132 -13.57 -11.96 -3.42
C TYR A 132 -13.24 -12.22 -4.89
N TYR A 133 -12.50 -13.30 -5.19
CA TYR A 133 -12.21 -13.73 -6.55
C TYR A 133 -13.44 -14.33 -7.24
N GLN A 134 -14.31 -15.05 -6.52
CA GLN A 134 -15.51 -15.65 -7.11
C GLN A 134 -16.63 -14.64 -7.41
N ARG A 135 -16.55 -13.43 -6.84
CA ARG A 135 -17.59 -12.40 -6.91
C ARG A 135 -17.95 -11.91 -8.32
N SER A 136 -17.02 -11.92 -9.28
CA SER A 136 -17.27 -11.36 -10.61
C SER A 136 -16.28 -11.84 -11.66
N ALA A 137 -16.71 -11.90 -12.92
CA ALA A 137 -15.87 -12.25 -14.08
C ALA A 137 -14.63 -11.38 -14.30
N ARG A 138 -14.52 -10.23 -13.61
CA ARG A 138 -13.30 -9.40 -13.63
C ARG A 138 -12.10 -10.10 -12.99
N PHE A 139 -12.34 -11.03 -12.07
CA PHE A 139 -11.29 -11.77 -11.38
C PHE A 139 -11.20 -13.15 -12.03
N THR A 140 -10.33 -13.27 -13.02
CA THR A 140 -10.20 -14.49 -13.82
C THR A 140 -9.43 -15.58 -13.08
N ASP A 141 -9.53 -16.82 -13.57
CA ASP A 141 -8.80 -17.96 -13.00
C ASP A 141 -7.29 -17.78 -13.08
N GLU A 142 -6.79 -17.09 -14.12
CA GLU A 142 -5.37 -16.75 -14.24
C GLU A 142 -4.94 -15.74 -13.17
N LEU A 143 -5.77 -14.74 -12.88
CA LEU A 143 -5.51 -13.78 -11.80
C LEU A 143 -5.57 -14.44 -10.43
N TRP A 144 -6.48 -15.40 -10.25
CA TRP A 144 -6.56 -16.21 -9.04
C TRP A 144 -5.32 -17.08 -8.86
N HIS A 145 -4.94 -17.81 -9.91
CA HIS A 145 -3.75 -18.65 -9.92
C HIS A 145 -2.49 -17.83 -9.60
N GLU A 146 -2.29 -16.70 -10.28
CA GLU A 146 -1.12 -15.84 -10.05
C GLU A 146 -1.09 -15.27 -8.63
N PHE A 147 -2.23 -14.87 -8.08
CA PHE A 147 -2.32 -14.44 -6.69
C PHE A 147 -1.91 -15.54 -5.71
N VAL A 148 -2.48 -16.74 -5.86
CA VAL A 148 -2.17 -17.86 -4.97
C VAL A 148 -0.70 -18.24 -5.09
N LYS A 149 -0.15 -18.31 -6.31
CA LYS A 149 1.27 -18.54 -6.55
C LYS A 149 2.14 -17.54 -5.79
N GLN A 150 1.87 -16.24 -5.93
CA GLN A 150 2.65 -15.20 -5.25
C GLN A 150 2.49 -15.26 -3.72
N PHE A 151 1.28 -15.48 -3.23
CA PHE A 151 1.00 -15.54 -1.79
C PHE A 151 1.65 -16.76 -1.14
N ALA A 152 1.43 -17.95 -1.70
CA ALA A 152 2.02 -19.20 -1.25
C ALA A 152 3.55 -19.13 -1.28
N SER A 153 4.15 -18.63 -2.37
CA SER A 153 5.61 -18.54 -2.48
C SER A 153 6.23 -17.66 -1.39
N ARG A 154 5.58 -16.54 -1.04
CA ARG A 154 6.04 -15.68 0.05
C ARG A 154 5.91 -16.35 1.41
N TYR A 155 4.84 -17.12 1.63
CA TYR A 155 4.62 -17.83 2.89
C TYR A 155 5.63 -18.97 3.05
N LEU A 156 5.83 -19.77 2.01
CA LEU A 156 6.73 -20.92 1.97
C LEU A 156 8.22 -20.58 1.88
N LYS A 157 8.56 -19.33 1.51
CA LYS A 157 9.94 -18.85 1.30
C LYS A 157 10.68 -19.53 0.14
N HIS A 158 9.95 -20.08 -0.83
CA HIS A 158 10.46 -20.55 -2.11
C HIS A 158 9.39 -20.38 -3.20
N GLU A 159 9.74 -20.57 -4.47
CA GLU A 159 8.73 -20.59 -5.53
C GLU A 159 7.82 -21.81 -5.37
N ALA A 160 6.51 -21.57 -5.24
CA ALA A 160 5.52 -22.62 -5.08
C ALA A 160 5.37 -23.40 -6.39
N ASN A 161 5.36 -24.72 -6.29
CA ASN A 161 5.07 -25.60 -7.43
C ASN A 161 3.55 -25.77 -7.62
N GLU A 162 3.15 -26.37 -8.75
CA GLU A 162 1.73 -26.55 -9.09
C GLU A 162 0.92 -27.31 -8.05
N GLN A 163 1.50 -28.34 -7.41
CA GLN A 163 0.79 -29.11 -6.38
C GLN A 163 0.53 -28.26 -5.14
N GLU A 164 1.51 -27.44 -4.75
CA GLU A 164 1.37 -26.50 -3.64
C GLU A 164 0.35 -25.42 -3.96
N ILE A 165 0.37 -24.87 -5.18
CA ILE A 165 -0.59 -23.86 -5.62
C ILE A 165 -2.02 -24.42 -5.53
N GLU A 166 -2.26 -25.62 -6.03
CA GLU A 166 -3.59 -26.25 -5.95
C GLU A 166 -4.00 -26.57 -4.51
N ALA A 167 -3.06 -27.02 -3.66
CA ALA A 167 -3.34 -27.24 -2.24
C ALA A 167 -3.75 -25.93 -1.53
N TRP A 168 -3.08 -24.82 -1.82
CA TRP A 168 -3.44 -23.50 -1.28
C TRP A 168 -4.80 -23.02 -1.81
N LYS A 169 -5.12 -23.23 -3.09
CA LYS A 169 -6.44 -22.89 -3.64
C LYS A 169 -7.55 -23.64 -2.92
N GLN A 170 -7.34 -24.94 -2.69
CA GLN A 170 -8.28 -25.79 -1.98
C GLN A 170 -8.42 -25.34 -0.52
N GLY A 171 -7.31 -25.05 0.16
CA GLY A 171 -7.33 -24.51 1.53
C GLY A 171 -8.12 -23.20 1.64
N PHE A 172 -7.87 -22.23 0.76
CA PHE A 172 -8.67 -21.00 0.73
C PHE A 172 -10.17 -21.25 0.49
N LYS A 173 -10.52 -22.24 -0.32
CA LYS A 173 -11.92 -22.59 -0.58
C LYS A 173 -12.56 -23.17 0.69
N GLU A 174 -11.92 -24.16 1.30
CA GLU A 174 -12.37 -24.82 2.52
C GLU A 174 -12.54 -23.82 3.67
N GLU A 175 -11.54 -22.96 3.89
CA GLU A 175 -11.61 -21.86 4.87
C GLU A 175 -12.84 -20.95 4.62
N SER A 176 -13.09 -20.60 3.36
CA SER A 176 -14.25 -19.77 2.98
C SER A 176 -15.58 -20.47 3.27
N GLU A 177 -15.65 -21.78 3.07
CA GLU A 177 -16.84 -22.60 3.31
C GLU A 177 -17.09 -22.78 4.82
N GLU A 178 -16.03 -23.04 5.59
CA GLU A 178 -16.09 -23.13 7.05
C GLU A 178 -16.55 -21.82 7.68
N MET A 179 -16.00 -20.67 7.25
CA MET A 179 -16.42 -19.35 7.75
C MET A 179 -17.92 -19.08 7.51
N LYS A 180 -18.48 -19.56 6.39
CA LYS A 180 -19.92 -19.44 6.09
C LYS A 180 -20.75 -20.39 6.96
N GLN A 181 -20.24 -21.58 7.24
CA GLN A 181 -20.94 -22.60 8.02
C GLN A 181 -20.98 -22.27 9.51
N TYR A 182 -19.88 -21.76 10.07
CA TYR A 182 -19.74 -21.55 11.52
C TYR A 182 -19.85 -20.09 11.97
N GLY A 183 -19.89 -19.15 11.02
CA GLY A 183 -19.98 -17.72 11.31
C GLY A 183 -18.63 -17.12 11.70
N ALA A 184 -18.25 -16.04 11.02
CA ALA A 184 -17.11 -15.19 11.37
C ALA A 184 -17.46 -14.20 12.50
#